data_AF-A0A133XZI2-F1
#
_entry.id   AF-A0A133XZI2-F1
#
_cell.length_a   1.000
_cell.length_b   1.000
_cell.length_c   1.000
_cell.angle_alpha   90.00
_cell.angle_beta   90.00
_cell.angle_gamma   90.00
#
_symmetry.space_group_name_H-M   'P 1'
#
loop_
_entity.id
_entity.type
_entity.pdbx_description
1 polymer ?
#
loop_
_entity_poly.entity_id
_entity_poly.type
_entity_poly.pdbx_seq_one_letter_code
_entity_poly.pdbx_strand_id
1 'polypeptide(L)' 'TISDRNDRFKSEKICKELTTKYGLYFAGGKEKVKEYRLKEPDKTKYEIYQALKAEIARCRDWKNLLVHLKKQDIDVRFK' A
#
# COMPACT_ATOMS: atom_id res chain seq x y z
N THR A 1 15.41 -13.72 -29.46
CA THR A 1 14.67 -13.88 -28.19
C THR A 1 14.26 -12.51 -27.70
N ILE A 2 12.95 -12.24 -27.57
CA ILE A 2 12.48 -10.99 -26.99
C ILE A 2 12.85 -11.02 -25.51
N SER A 3 13.45 -9.94 -25.01
CA SER A 3 13.87 -9.85 -23.61
C SER A 3 12.69 -9.47 -22.74
N ASP A 4 12.37 -10.31 -21.75
CA ASP A 4 11.32 -10.07 -20.73
C ASP A 4 11.70 -8.96 -19.73
N ARG A 5 12.83 -8.28 -19.96
CA ARG A 5 13.29 -7.20 -19.09
C ARG A 5 12.26 -6.06 -19.12
N ASN A 6 11.82 -5.67 -17.92
CA ASN A 6 10.83 -4.62 -17.65
C ASN A 6 9.40 -4.89 -18.16
N ASP A 7 9.04 -6.13 -18.48
CA ASP A 7 7.71 -6.44 -19.00
C ASP A 7 6.58 -6.10 -18.03
N ARG A 8 6.82 -6.20 -16.72
CA ARG A 8 5.88 -5.72 -15.70
C ARG A 8 5.54 -4.24 -15.89
N PHE A 9 6.56 -3.40 -16.08
CA PHE A 9 6.38 -1.95 -16.23
C PHE A 9 5.72 -1.58 -17.56
N LYS A 10 6.07 -2.28 -18.65
CA LYS A 10 5.42 -2.06 -19.96
C LYS A 10 3.95 -2.47 -19.92
N SER A 11 3.66 -3.63 -19.33
CA SER A 11 2.29 -4.14 -19.20
C SER A 11 1.44 -3.21 -18.34
N GLU A 12 1.98 -2.73 -17.21
CA GLU A 12 1.31 -1.75 -16.36
C GLU A 12 0.98 -0.46 -17.13
N LYS A 13 1.94 0.05 -17.91
CA LYS A 13 1.76 1.27 -18.72
C LYS A 13 0.64 1.09 -19.74
N ILE A 14 0.66 0.01 -20.52
CA ILE A 14 -0.37 -0.26 -21.54
C ILE A 14 -1.76 -0.39 -20.90
N CYS A 15 -1.87 -1.11 -19.79
CA CYS A 15 -3.14 -1.25 -19.08
C CYS A 15 -3.68 0.11 -18.58
N LYS A 16 -2.81 0.98 -18.06
CA LYS A 16 -3.19 2.34 -17.66
C LYS A 16 -3.67 3.18 -18.85
N GLU A 17 -2.96 3.14 -19.97
CA GLU A 17 -3.35 3.87 -21.18
C GLU A 17 -4.72 3.42 -21.71
N LEU A 18 -4.97 2.10 -21.76
CA LEU A 18 -6.27 1.55 -22.15
C LEU A 18 -7.38 1.97 -21.18
N THR A 19 -7.11 1.92 -19.87
CA THR A 19 -8.06 2.33 -18.83
C THR A 19 -8.47 3.80 -19.03
N THR A 20 -7.51 4.69 -19.27
CA THR A 20 -7.79 6.10 -19.57
C THR A 20 -8.54 6.29 -20.89
N LYS A 21 -8.11 5.60 -21.97
CA LYS A 21 -8.70 5.72 -23.31
C LYS A 21 -10.20 5.42 -23.31
N TYR A 22 -10.63 4.44 -22.51
CA TYR A 22 -12.02 4.02 -22.43
C TYR A 22 -12.78 4.61 -21.23
N GLY A 23 -12.20 5.60 -20.52
CA GLY A 23 -12.84 6.25 -19.38
C GLY A 23 -13.15 5.29 -18.22
N LEU A 24 -12.36 4.23 -18.07
CA LEU A 24 -12.55 3.22 -17.03
C LEU A 24 -12.12 3.77 -15.66
N TYR A 25 -12.69 3.20 -14.60
CA TYR A 25 -12.46 3.65 -13.24
C TYR A 25 -11.04 3.35 -12.74
N PHE A 26 -10.34 4.39 -12.27
CA PHE A 26 -9.15 4.26 -11.45
C PHE A 26 -9.52 4.31 -9.96
N ALA A 27 -9.06 3.33 -9.20
CA ALA A 27 -9.16 3.41 -7.75
C ALA A 27 -8.32 4.59 -7.25
N GLY A 28 -8.96 5.56 -6.59
CA GLY A 28 -8.29 6.77 -6.05
C GLY A 28 -7.35 6.50 -4.88
N GLY A 29 -7.26 5.26 -4.41
CA GLY A 29 -6.40 4.87 -3.30
C GLY A 29 -6.74 3.47 -2.78
N LYS A 30 -6.31 3.20 -1.54
CA LYS A 30 -6.50 1.91 -0.86
C LYS A 30 -7.86 1.84 -0.13
N GLU A 31 -8.91 2.39 -0.71
CA GLU A 31 -10.20 2.53 0.00
C GLU A 31 -11.06 1.26 -0.04
N LYS A 32 -10.91 0.43 -1.08
CA LYS A 32 -11.75 -0.78 -1.32
C LYS A 32 -10.91 -2.05 -1.43
N VAL A 33 -9.87 -2.16 -0.61
CA VAL A 33 -9.03 -3.37 -0.59
C VAL A 33 -9.78 -4.50 0.11
N LYS A 34 -9.86 -5.66 -0.55
CA LYS A 34 -10.41 -6.88 0.06
C LYS A 34 -9.33 -7.53 0.91
N GLU A 35 -9.11 -7.00 2.12
CA GLU A 35 -8.01 -7.38 3.03
C GLU A 35 -7.95 -8.90 3.28
N TYR A 36 -9.11 -9.54 3.43
CA TYR A 36 -9.22 -11.00 3.61
C TYR A 36 -8.69 -11.84 2.42
N ARG A 37 -8.44 -11.23 1.26
CA ARG A 37 -7.86 -11.89 0.08
C ARG A 37 -6.36 -11.66 -0.07
N LEU A 38 -5.77 -10.78 0.74
CA LEU A 38 -4.34 -10.51 0.68
C LEU A 38 -3.57 -11.74 1.16
N LYS A 39 -2.48 -12.03 0.45
CA LYS A 39 -1.52 -13.07 0.81
C LYS A 39 -0.27 -12.44 1.39
N GLU A 40 0.48 -13.20 2.18
CA GLU A 40 1.79 -12.74 2.64
C GLU A 40 2.75 -12.52 1.46
N PRO A 41 3.60 -11.48 1.51
CA PRO A 41 3.80 -10.53 2.61
C PRO A 41 2.88 -9.29 2.57
N ASP A 42 2.01 -9.19 1.55
CA ASP A 42 1.20 -7.99 1.33
C ASP A 42 0.10 -7.82 2.39
N LYS A 43 -0.38 -8.92 2.98
CA LYS A 43 -1.28 -8.89 4.14
C LYS A 43 -0.63 -8.19 5.33
N THR A 44 0.55 -8.63 5.76
CA THR A 44 1.31 -7.98 6.85
C THR A 44 1.58 -6.50 6.55
N LYS A 45 2.01 -6.15 5.32
CA LYS A 45 2.22 -4.73 4.94
C LYS A 45 0.95 -3.90 5.09
N TYR A 46 -0.19 -4.51 4.80
CA TYR A 46 -1.48 -3.82 4.85
C TYR A 46 -1.96 -3.63 6.30
N GLU A 47 -1.72 -4.61 7.17
CA GLU A 47 -1.96 -4.48 8.62
C GLU A 47 -1.16 -3.31 9.22
N ILE A 48 0.13 -3.20 8.88
CA ILE A 48 0.97 -2.06 9.29
C ILE A 48 0.39 -0.73 8.75
N TYR A 49 -0.07 -0.71 7.50
CA TYR A 49 -0.71 0.48 6.92
C TYR A 49 -1.98 0.89 7.68
N GLN A 50 -2.83 -0.04 8.08
CA GLN A 50 -4.04 0.26 8.84
C GLN A 50 -3.73 0.76 10.25
N ALA A 51 -2.76 0.13 10.93
CA ALA A 51 -2.24 0.60 12.21
C ALA A 51 -1.77 2.06 12.13
N LEU A 52 -0.93 2.36 11.13
CA LEU A 52 -0.44 3.72 10.88
C LEU A 52 -1.59 4.70 10.60
N LYS A 53 -2.53 4.32 9.73
CA LYS A 53 -3.68 5.17 9.38
C LYS A 53 -4.52 5.52 10.61
N ALA A 54 -4.76 4.56 11.50
CA ALA A 54 -5.51 4.76 12.72
C ALA A 54 -4.76 5.66 13.73
N GLU A 55 -3.46 5.41 13.94
CA GLU A 55 -2.68 6.14 14.93
C GLU A 55 -2.34 7.57 14.48
N ILE A 56 -2.12 7.81 13.19
CA ILE A 56 -1.91 9.17 12.64
C ILE A 56 -3.14 10.06 12.86
N ALA A 57 -4.34 9.50 12.80
CA ALA A 57 -5.56 10.26 13.09
C ALA A 57 -5.67 10.68 14.57
N ARG A 58 -4.96 9.99 15.48
CA ARG A 58 -5.03 10.21 16.94
C ARG A 58 -3.83 10.98 17.49
N CYS A 59 -2.65 10.77 16.91
CA CYS A 59 -1.39 11.32 17.39
C CYS A 59 -1.08 12.65 16.69
N ARG A 60 -0.70 13.67 17.46
CA ARG A 60 -0.28 14.98 16.95
C ARG A 60 1.23 15.16 16.90
N ASP A 61 1.97 14.21 17.47
CA ASP A 61 3.43 14.22 17.50
C ASP A 61 4.02 12.83 17.22
N TRP A 62 5.28 12.85 16.79
CA TRP A 62 6.00 11.65 16.36
C TRP A 62 6.30 10.69 17.51
N LYS A 63 6.53 11.21 18.72
CA LYS A 63 6.88 10.38 19.88
C LYS A 63 5.69 9.52 20.31
N ASN A 64 4.51 10.11 20.38
CA ASN A 64 3.28 9.41 20.70
C ASN A 64 2.94 8.37 19.63
N LEU A 65 3.12 8.69 18.34
CA LEU A 65 2.94 7.72 17.26
C LEU A 65 3.83 6.49 17.45
N LEU A 66 5.12 6.66 17.72
CA LEU A 66 6.06 5.55 17.94
C LEU A 66 5.68 4.70 19.16
N VAL A 67 5.27 5.32 20.27
CA VAL A 67 4.82 4.59 21.47
C VAL A 67 3.58 3.74 21.15
N HIS A 68 2.64 4.28 20.39
CA HIS A 68 1.42 3.59 20.02
C HIS A 68 1.68 2.43 19.04
N LEU A 69 2.53 2.63 18.03
CA LEU A 69 2.95 1.55 17.13
C LEU A 69 3.66 0.43 17.88
N LYS A 70 4.54 0.77 18.83
CA LYS A 70 5.24 -0.22 19.66
C LYS A 70 4.28 -1.05 20.53
N LYS A 71 3.18 -0.46 21.02
CA LYS A 71 2.12 -1.21 21.73
C LYS A 71 1.40 -2.23 20.82
N GLN A 72 1.43 -2.02 19.51
CA GLN A 72 0.89 -2.93 18.51
C GLN A 72 1.95 -3.89 17.94
N ASP A 73 3.12 -3.99 18.60
CA ASP A 73 4.25 -4.82 18.18
C ASP A 73 4.86 -4.40 16.82
N ILE A 74 4.65 -3.14 16.42
CA ILE A 74 5.24 -2.56 15.20
C ILE A 74 6.45 -1.73 15.61
N ASP A 75 7.65 -2.24 15.32
CA ASP A 75 8.89 -1.51 15.52
C ASP A 75 9.26 -0.66 14.30
N VAL A 76 9.92 0.47 14.55
CA VAL A 76 10.31 1.43 13.51
C VAL A 76 11.82 1.62 13.56
N ARG A 77 12.49 1.28 12.46
CA ARG A 77 13.94 1.47 12.29
C ARG A 77 14.22 2.56 11.26
N PHE A 78 14.95 3.59 11.67
CA PHE A 78 15.46 4.61 10.77
C PHE A 78 16.76 4.13 10.12
N LYS A 79 16.99 4.52 8.85
CA LYS A 79 18.22 4.25 8.11
C LYS A 79 19.18 5.42 8.24
#